data_AF-A0A2Z7AT59-F1
#
_entry.id   AF-A0A2Z7AT59-F1
#
_cell.length_a   1.000
_cell.length_b   1.000
_cell.length_c   1.000
_cell.angle_alpha   90.00
_cell.angle_beta   90.00
_cell.angle_gamma   90.00
#
_symmetry.space_group_name_H-M   'P 1'
#
loop_
_entity.id
_entity.type
_entity.pdbx_description
1 polymer ?
#
loop_
_entity_poly.entity_id
_entity_poly.type
_entity_poly.pdbx_seq_one_letter_code
_entity_poly.pdbx_strand_id
1 'polypeptide(L)'
;MVVVPQEATYQFEALMDEVDEPLKRTFQNVHQGYPHETLTRFLKAREGNVIKARQMLIDCMEWRVQNEIDDMLSKPIVPEDHYRANL
;
A
#
# COMPACT_ATOMS: atom_id res chain seq x y z
N MET A 1 19.41 -9.44 -5.20
CA MET A 1 17.93 -9.38 -5.05
C MET A 1 17.56 -10.37 -3.95
N VAL A 2 16.91 -9.93 -2.87
CA VAL A 2 16.48 -10.83 -1.78
C VAL A 2 15.44 -11.81 -2.34
N VAL A 3 15.69 -13.11 -2.15
CA VAL A 3 14.72 -14.16 -2.45
C VAL A 3 13.81 -14.29 -1.24
N VAL A 4 12.52 -13.98 -1.42
CA VAL A 4 11.50 -14.13 -0.37
C VAL A 4 10.89 -15.53 -0.52
N PRO A 5 10.95 -16.40 0.50
CA PRO A 5 10.26 -17.69 0.48
C PRO A 5 8.75 -17.48 0.33
N GLN A 6 8.07 -18.33 -0.45
CA GLN A 6 6.61 -18.24 -0.62
C GLN A 6 5.86 -18.29 0.71
N GLU A 7 6.35 -19.08 1.66
CA GLU A 7 5.82 -19.18 3.02
C GLU A 7 5.75 -17.82 3.73
N ALA A 8 6.74 -16.94 3.53
CA ALA A 8 6.73 -15.62 4.15
C ALA A 8 5.60 -14.75 3.59
N THR A 9 5.28 -14.90 2.31
CA THR A 9 4.14 -14.19 1.71
C THR A 9 2.81 -14.73 2.23
N TYR A 10 2.64 -16.05 2.36
CA TYR A 10 1.42 -16.64 2.94
C TYR A 10 1.20 -16.24 4.39
N GLN A 11 2.26 -16.23 5.20
CA GLN A 11 2.19 -15.73 6.57
C GLN A 11 1.79 -14.25 6.61
N PHE A 12 2.30 -13.46 5.67
CA PHE A 12 1.93 -12.05 5.59
C PHE A 12 0.47 -11.86 5.13
N GLU A 13 -0.01 -12.66 4.17
CA GLU A 13 -1.42 -12.66 3.74
C GLU A 13 -2.36 -12.96 4.92
N ALA A 14 -2.08 -14.00 5.70
CA ALA A 14 -2.89 -14.34 6.88
C ALA A 14 -2.92 -13.19 7.91
N LEU A 15 -1.78 -12.51 8.12
CA LEU A 15 -1.72 -11.35 9.02
C LEU A 15 -2.47 -10.12 8.50
N MET A 16 -2.73 -10.04 7.19
CA MET A 16 -3.52 -8.98 6.58
C MET A 16 -5.02 -9.22 6.73
N ASP A 17 -5.46 -10.47 6.92
CA ASP A 17 -6.87 -10.78 7.21
C ASP A 17 -7.31 -10.24 8.58
N GLU A 18 -6.37 -10.07 9.51
CA GLU A 18 -6.57 -9.54 10.87
C GLU A 18 -6.59 -8.00 10.94
N VAL A 19 -6.33 -7.30 9.82
CA VAL A 19 -6.27 -5.83 9.78
C VAL A 19 -7.68 -5.22 9.78
N ASP A 20 -7.84 -4.07 10.43
CA ASP A 20 -9.13 -3.36 10.53
C ASP A 20 -9.66 -2.88 9.17
N GLU A 21 -11.00 -2.77 9.07
CA GLU A 21 -11.71 -2.44 7.82
C GLU A 21 -11.23 -1.15 7.11
N PRO A 22 -10.94 -0.02 7.80
CA PRO A 22 -10.43 1.17 7.11
C PRO A 22 -9.11 0.91 6.37
N LEU A 23 -8.22 0.15 6.99
CA LEU A 23 -6.92 -0.19 6.41
C LEU A 23 -7.07 -1.24 5.29
N LYS A 24 -8.01 -2.19 5.40
CA LYS A 24 -8.36 -3.13 4.31
C LYS A 24 -8.81 -2.39 3.05
N ARG A 25 -9.63 -1.34 3.19
CA ARG A 25 -10.05 -0.50 2.06
C ARG A 25 -8.87 0.21 1.40
N THR A 26 -8.00 0.83 2.18
CA THR A 26 -6.80 1.48 1.64
C THR A 26 -5.85 0.46 1.02
N PHE A 27 -5.75 -0.76 1.56
CA PHE A 27 -4.95 -1.81 0.96
C PHE A 27 -5.41 -2.15 -0.47
N GLN A 28 -6.73 -2.15 -0.75
CA GLN A 28 -7.28 -2.32 -2.11
C GLN A 28 -6.72 -1.30 -3.10
N ASN A 29 -6.61 -0.04 -2.66
CA ASN A 29 -6.02 1.04 -3.46
C ASN A 29 -4.51 0.88 -3.64
N VAL A 30 -3.80 0.38 -2.62
CA VAL A 30 -2.35 0.14 -2.67
C VAL A 30 -2.00 -1.01 -3.62
N HIS A 31 -2.76 -2.11 -3.59
CA HIS A 31 -2.38 -3.32 -4.33
C HIS A 31 -2.91 -3.37 -5.77
N GLN A 32 -3.94 -2.59 -6.12
CA GLN A 32 -4.46 -2.46 -7.50
C GLN A 32 -4.72 -3.80 -8.23
N GLY A 33 -5.30 -4.78 -7.52
CA GLY A 33 -5.53 -6.14 -8.03
C GLY A 33 -4.37 -7.13 -7.90
N TYR A 34 -3.21 -6.73 -7.36
CA TYR A 34 -2.02 -7.56 -7.18
C TYR A 34 -1.59 -7.66 -5.70
N PRO A 35 -2.42 -8.24 -4.80
CA PRO A 35 -2.14 -8.30 -3.37
C PRO A 35 -0.86 -9.09 -3.07
N HIS A 36 -0.67 -10.26 -3.68
CA HIS A 36 0.48 -11.13 -3.44
C HIS A 36 1.81 -10.46 -3.81
N GLU A 37 1.88 -9.84 -4.99
CA GLU A 37 3.06 -9.12 -5.47
C GLU A 37 3.33 -7.89 -4.61
N THR A 38 2.27 -7.20 -4.18
CA THR A 38 2.39 -6.04 -3.28
C THR A 38 3.01 -6.46 -1.95
N LEU A 39 2.50 -7.50 -1.30
CA LEU A 39 3.09 -8.02 -0.05
C LEU A 39 4.54 -8.48 -0.24
N THR A 40 4.82 -9.15 -1.37
CA THR A 40 6.18 -9.55 -1.74
C THR A 40 7.13 -8.35 -1.88
N ARG A 41 6.66 -7.20 -2.37
CA ARG A 41 7.48 -5.97 -2.45
C ARG A 41 7.83 -5.43 -1.06
N PHE A 42 6.88 -5.39 -0.14
CA PHE A 42 7.13 -4.99 1.25
C PHE A 42 8.10 -5.95 1.96
N LEU A 43 7.94 -7.26 1.74
CA LEU A 43 8.88 -8.28 2.25
C LEU A 43 10.28 -8.04 1.69
N LYS A 44 10.44 -7.86 0.38
CA LYS A 44 11.76 -7.55 -0.24
C LYS A 44 12.39 -6.30 0.35
N ALA A 45 11.59 -5.25 0.60
CA ALA A 45 12.06 -4.00 1.21
C ALA A 45 12.46 -4.14 2.70
N ARG A 46 12.11 -5.26 3.34
CA ARG A 46 12.42 -5.59 4.73
C ARG A 46 13.15 -6.93 4.87
N GLU A 47 13.90 -7.30 3.83
CA GLU A 47 14.77 -8.50 3.82
C GLU A 47 14.04 -9.81 4.15
N GLY A 48 12.77 -9.92 3.76
CA GLY A 48 11.91 -11.07 4.05
C GLY A 48 11.36 -11.12 5.48
N ASN A 49 11.63 -10.12 6.31
CA ASN A 49 11.11 -10.07 7.67
C ASN A 49 9.61 -9.68 7.67
N VAL A 50 8.74 -10.66 7.94
CA VAL A 50 7.28 -10.51 7.91
C VAL A 50 6.80 -9.43 8.87
N ILE A 51 7.30 -9.39 10.11
CA ILE A 51 6.85 -8.43 11.13
C ILE A 51 7.21 -6.99 10.72
N LYS A 52 8.45 -6.77 10.27
CA LYS A 52 8.89 -5.45 9.79
C LYS A 52 8.15 -5.02 8.52
N ALA A 53 7.88 -5.96 7.61
CA ALA A 53 7.12 -5.69 6.39
C ALA A 53 5.67 -5.32 6.71
N ARG A 54 5.03 -6.03 7.63
CA ARG A 54 3.67 -5.72 8.13
C ARG A 54 3.62 -4.34 8.77
N GLN A 55 4.55 -4.04 9.68
CA GLN A 55 4.60 -2.71 10.30
C GLN A 55 4.74 -1.61 9.25
N MET A 56 5.67 -1.77 8.29
CA MET A 56 5.85 -0.81 7.20
C MET A 56 4.56 -0.61 6.38
N LEU A 57 3.85 -1.68 6.05
CA LEU A 57 2.59 -1.59 5.30
C LEU A 57 1.49 -0.91 6.12
N ILE A 58 1.35 -1.24 7.40
CA ILE A 58 0.39 -0.59 8.31
C ILE A 58 0.69 0.92 8.40
N ASP A 59 1.93 1.30 8.68
CA ASP A 59 2.34 2.71 8.76
C ASP A 59 2.02 3.46 7.46
N CYS A 60 2.28 2.83 6.30
CA CYS A 60 1.93 3.40 5.00
C CYS A 60 0.41 3.59 4.84
N MET A 61 -0.40 2.61 5.20
CA MET A 61 -1.86 2.69 5.08
C MET A 61 -2.46 3.71 6.05
N GLU A 62 -1.99 3.74 7.30
CA GLU A 62 -2.39 4.74 8.29
C GLU A 62 -2.08 6.15 7.80
N TRP A 63 -0.87 6.38 7.28
CA TRP A 63 -0.52 7.67 6.71
C TRP A 63 -1.43 8.06 5.54
N ARG A 64 -1.74 7.11 4.64
CA ARG A 64 -2.66 7.36 3.52
C ARG A 64 -4.06 7.74 3.98
N VAL A 65 -4.60 7.05 4.99
CA VAL A 65 -5.92 7.34 5.58
C VAL A 65 -5.90 8.72 6.24
N GLN A 66 -4.91 9.00 7.08
CA GLN A 66 -4.79 10.28 7.80
C GLN A 66 -4.68 11.49 6.88
N ASN A 67 -4.10 11.32 5.68
CA ASN A 67 -3.88 12.41 4.71
C ASN A 67 -4.84 12.36 3.51
N GLU A 68 -5.89 11.53 3.57
CA GLU A 68 -6.89 11.39 2.49
C GLU A 68 -6.26 11.11 1.11
N ILE A 69 -5.17 10.32 1.07
CA ILE A 69 -4.37 10.14 -0.13
C ILE A 69 -5.13 9.36 -1.21
N ASP A 70 -6.00 8.44 -0.79
CA ASP A 70 -6.78 7.62 -1.70
C ASP A 70 -7.72 8.46 -2.58
N ASP A 71 -8.18 9.61 -2.07
CA ASP A 71 -9.06 10.54 -2.79
C ASP A 71 -8.32 11.78 -3.32
N MET A 72 -6.99 11.83 -3.21
CA MET A 72 -6.19 13.03 -3.56
C MET A 72 -6.42 13.49 -5.01
N LEU A 73 -6.61 12.54 -5.95
CA LEU A 73 -6.85 12.84 -7.37
C LEU A 73 -8.34 13.09 -7.70
N SER A 74 -9.25 12.89 -6.75
CA SER A 74 -10.66 13.29 -6.93
C SER A 74 -10.83 14.81 -6.85
N LYS A 75 -9.87 15.50 -6.20
CA LYS A 75 -9.83 16.95 -6.07
C LYS A 75 -9.15 17.54 -7.31
N PRO A 76 -9.67 18.64 -7.89
CA PRO A 76 -9.01 19.30 -9.01
C PRO A 76 -7.63 19.83 -8.59
N ILE A 77 -6.63 19.71 -9.47
CA ILE A 77 -5.30 20.26 -9.24
C ILE A 77 -5.37 21.78 -9.42
N VAL A 78 -5.12 22.53 -8.35
CA VAL A 78 -5.21 24.00 -8.32
C VAL A 78 -3.83 24.67 -8.21
N PRO A 79 -3.62 25.83 -8.87
CA PRO A 79 -4.51 26.49 -9.84
C PRO A 79 -4.57 25.75 -11.18
N GLU A 80 -5.77 25.52 -11.71
CA GLU A 80 -5.99 24.73 -12.93
C GLU A 80 -5.28 25.33 -14.16
N ASP A 81 -5.16 26.64 -14.17
CA ASP A 81 -4.53 27.50 -15.16
C ASP A 81 -3.05 27.17 -15.40
N HIS A 82 -2.34 26.60 -14.42
CA HIS A 82 -0.97 26.12 -14.62
C HIS A 82 -0.87 24.78 -15.34
N TYR A 83 -1.92 23.95 -15.27
CA TYR A 83 -1.90 22.57 -15.76
C TYR A 83 -2.68 22.37 -17.06
N ARG A 84 -3.60 23.29 -17.41
CA ARG A 84 -4.44 23.22 -18.61
C ARG A 84 -4.04 24.14 -19.76
N ALA A 85 -2.93 24.88 -19.65
CA ALA A 85 -2.53 25.91 -20.62
C ALA A 85 -2.19 25.43 -22.05
N ASN A 86 -2.26 24.12 -22.36
CA ASN A 86 -1.83 23.54 -23.63
C ASN A 86 -2.91 22.70 -24.36
N LEU A 87 -4.21 22.97 -24.13
CA LEU A 87 -5.31 22.37 -24.91
C LEU A 87 -5.95 23.38 -25.86
#